data_AF-A0A9X7NPW3-F1
#
_entry.id   AF-A0A9X7NPW3-F1
#
_cell.length_a   1.000
_cell.length_b   1.000
_cell.length_c   1.000
_cell.angle_alpha   90.00
_cell.angle_beta   90.00
_cell.angle_gamma   90.00
#
_symmetry.space_group_name_H-M   'P 1'
#
loop_
_entity.id
_entity.type
_entity.pdbx_description
1 polymer ?
#
loop_
_entity_poly.entity_id
_entity_poly.type
_entity_poly.pdbx_seq_one_letter_code
_entity_poly.pdbx_strand_id
1 'polypeptide(L)' 'MVESGMAKVEKTGMRSAKNGQFVTKPIGSNKAAKFSEVEGLKMSLASKVLTQKASAKGLKGDAYRSEITKAFKKG' A
#
# COMPACT_ATOMS: atom_id res chain seq x y z
N MET A 1 7.13 21.04 35.67
CA MET A 1 6.06 20.17 35.13
C MET A 1 5.95 20.46 33.65
N VAL A 2 6.33 19.51 32.79
CA VAL A 2 6.20 19.64 31.33
C VAL A 2 5.04 18.73 30.92
N GLU A 3 3.92 19.32 30.55
CA GLU A 3 2.77 18.56 30.01
C GLU A 3 2.94 18.32 28.52
N SER A 4 2.90 17.03 28.18
CA SER A 4 2.88 16.47 26.84
C SER A 4 1.47 16.61 26.25
N GLY A 5 1.35 17.08 25.01
CA GLY A 5 0.06 17.34 24.40
C GLY A 5 0.07 17.26 22.87
N MET A 6 -0.04 16.02 22.36
CA MET A 6 -0.66 15.64 21.09
C MET A 6 -0.07 16.23 19.79
N ALA A 7 0.80 15.45 19.15
CA ALA A 7 1.09 15.58 17.73
C ALA A 7 -0.22 15.53 16.92
N LYS A 8 -0.53 16.64 16.27
CA LYS A 8 -1.63 16.77 15.32
C LYS A 8 -1.37 15.78 14.18
N VAL A 9 -2.13 14.69 14.14
CA VAL A 9 -2.16 13.79 12.97
C VAL A 9 -2.79 14.58 11.83
N GLU A 10 -1.96 15.23 11.03
CA GLU A 10 -2.39 15.81 9.76
C GLU A 10 -2.93 14.68 8.88
N LYS A 11 -4.26 14.68 8.66
CA LYS A 11 -4.91 13.88 7.63
C LYS A 11 -4.38 14.34 6.27
N THR A 12 -3.24 13.81 5.87
CA THR A 12 -2.71 13.97 4.52
C THR A 12 -3.68 13.34 3.53
N GLY A 13 -4.45 14.18 2.84
CA GLY A 13 -4.96 13.89 1.50
C GLY A 13 -6.00 12.78 1.38
N MET A 14 -7.13 12.90 2.06
CA MET A 14 -8.35 12.20 1.63
C MET A 14 -8.87 12.89 0.36
N ARG A 15 -8.35 12.52 -0.81
CA ARG A 15 -8.91 12.97 -2.10
C ARG A 15 -10.29 12.32 -2.22
N SER A 16 -11.33 13.06 -1.83
CA SER A 16 -12.72 12.64 -1.98
C SER A 16 -12.99 12.26 -3.43
N ALA A 17 -13.62 11.10 -3.65
CA ALA A 17 -14.31 10.86 -4.91
C ALA A 17 -15.42 11.93 -5.04
N LYS A 18 -15.76 12.36 -6.27
CA LYS A 18 -16.72 13.46 -6.54
C LYS A 18 -18.10 13.28 -5.88
N ASN A 19 -18.41 12.06 -5.43
CA ASN A 19 -19.65 11.64 -4.78
C ASN A 19 -19.53 11.41 -3.26
N GLY A 20 -18.44 11.84 -2.62
CA GLY A 20 -18.28 11.78 -1.16
C GLY A 20 -18.09 10.36 -0.58
N GLN A 21 -18.06 9.32 -1.43
CA GLN A 21 -17.83 7.95 -0.99
C GLN A 21 -16.32 7.69 -0.90
N PHE A 22 -15.82 7.62 0.33
CA PHE A 22 -14.49 7.13 0.59
C PHE A 22 -14.51 5.60 0.60
N VAL A 23 -13.65 5.01 -0.20
CA VAL A 23 -13.41 3.57 -0.17
C VAL A 23 -12.66 3.26 1.13
N THR A 24 -13.40 2.95 2.19
CA THR A 24 -12.86 2.60 3.52
C THR A 24 -12.45 1.14 3.62
N LYS A 25 -12.90 0.30 2.68
CA LYS A 25 -12.58 -1.12 2.60
C LYS A 25 -11.70 -1.39 1.37
N PRO A 26 -10.64 -2.19 1.49
CA PRO A 26 -9.81 -2.54 0.33
C PRO A 26 -10.68 -3.17 -0.76
N ILE A 27 -10.34 -2.91 -2.03
CA ILE A 27 -11.11 -3.39 -3.21
C ILE A 27 -11.23 -4.92 -3.28
N GLY A 28 -10.39 -5.65 -2.55
CA GLY A 28 -10.31 -7.10 -2.53
C GLY A 28 -9.46 -7.66 -3.67
N SER A 29 -8.86 -8.82 -3.44
CA SER A 29 -7.96 -9.51 -4.40
C SER A 29 -8.62 -9.74 -5.76
N ASN A 30 -9.89 -10.16 -5.77
CA ASN A 30 -10.63 -10.47 -7.00
C ASN A 30 -10.83 -9.24 -7.89
N LYS A 31 -11.14 -8.07 -7.31
CA LYS A 31 -11.28 -6.84 -8.10
C LYS A 31 -9.91 -6.34 -8.56
N ALA A 32 -8.90 -6.37 -7.68
CA ALA A 32 -7.54 -5.99 -8.03
C ALA A 32 -6.98 -6.83 -9.21
N ALA A 33 -7.30 -8.13 -9.25
CA ALA A 33 -6.92 -9.01 -10.36
C ALA A 33 -7.56 -8.57 -11.68
N LYS A 34 -8.87 -8.29 -11.69
CA LYS A 34 -9.58 -7.78 -12.88
C LYS A 34 -9.01 -6.46 -13.38
N PHE A 35 -8.70 -5.53 -12.46
CA PHE A 35 -8.04 -4.28 -12.84
C PHE A 35 -6.65 -4.53 -13.42
N SER A 36 -5.86 -5.41 -12.83
CA SER A 36 -4.53 -5.74 -13.34
C SER A 36 -4.59 -6.36 -14.73
N GLU A 37 -5.61 -7.18 -15.01
CA GLU A 37 -5.83 -7.80 -16.31
C GLU A 37 -6.21 -6.78 -17.39
N VAL A 38 -7.16 -5.88 -17.09
CA VAL A 38 -7.60 -4.81 -18.00
C VAL A 38 -6.46 -3.84 -18.32
N GLU A 39 -5.63 -3.51 -17.34
CA GLU A 39 -4.50 -2.59 -17.49
C GLU A 39 -3.23 -3.28 -18.04
N GLY A 40 -3.28 -4.59 -18.33
CA GLY A 40 -2.13 -5.35 -18.81
C GLY A 40 -0.97 -5.48 -17.81
N LEU A 41 -1.23 -5.21 -16.52
CA LEU A 41 -0.24 -5.24 -15.46
C LEU A 41 0.02 -6.68 -15.02
N LYS A 42 1.25 -7.15 -15.25
CA LYS A 42 1.73 -8.46 -14.78
C LYS A 42 2.92 -8.29 -13.85
N MET A 43 2.91 -9.03 -12.74
CA MET A 43 4.08 -9.10 -11.87
C MET A 43 5.21 -9.88 -12.55
N SER A 44 6.38 -9.26 -12.63
CA SER A 44 7.63 -9.93 -12.97
C SER A 44 7.95 -11.03 -11.93
N LEU A 45 8.70 -12.05 -12.37
CA LEU A 45 9.18 -13.13 -11.50
C LEU A 45 9.97 -12.58 -10.30
N ALA A 46 10.84 -11.59 -10.53
CA ALA A 46 11.60 -10.95 -9.46
C ALA A 46 10.68 -10.30 -8.41
N SER A 47 9.64 -9.58 -8.86
CA SER A 47 8.67 -8.95 -7.99
C SER A 47 7.86 -9.98 -7.19
N LYS A 48 7.50 -11.13 -7.80
CA LYS A 48 6.79 -12.23 -7.10
C LYS A 48 7.64 -12.79 -5.97
N VAL A 49 8.92 -13.06 -6.22
CA VAL A 49 9.86 -13.56 -5.21
C VAL A 49 10.01 -12.54 -4.07
N LEU A 50 10.08 -11.25 -4.40
CA LEU A 50 10.23 -10.18 -3.42
C LEU A 50 9.00 -10.07 -2.50
N THR A 51 7.80 -10.11 -3.09
CA THR A 51 6.53 -10.14 -2.35
C THR A 51 6.43 -11.36 -1.44
N GLN A 52 6.83 -12.54 -1.91
CA GLN A 52 6.82 -13.76 -1.10
C GLN A 52 7.81 -13.66 0.08
N LYS A 53 9.03 -13.18 -0.16
CA LYS A 53 10.03 -12.96 0.90
C LYS A 53 9.56 -11.96 1.95
N ALA A 54 8.97 -10.85 1.52
CA ALA A 54 8.45 -9.83 2.43
C ALA A 54 7.26 -10.36 3.26
N SER A 55 6.37 -11.13 2.63
CA SER A 55 5.25 -11.77 3.31
C SER A 55 5.71 -12.85 4.29
N ALA A 56 6.71 -13.65 3.93
CA ALA A 56 7.29 -14.69 4.78
C ALA A 56 7.97 -14.12 6.04
N LYS A 57 8.48 -12.88 5.96
CA LYS A 57 8.98 -12.12 7.12
C LYS A 57 7.87 -11.58 8.03
N GLY A 58 6.60 -11.84 7.70
CA GLY A 58 5.44 -11.35 8.45
C GLY A 58 5.18 -9.85 8.28
N LEU A 59 5.83 -9.20 7.31
CA LEU A 59 5.68 -7.76 7.08
C LEU A 59 4.29 -7.46 6.54
N LYS A 60 3.62 -6.47 7.13
CA LYS A 60 2.28 -6.01 6.74
C LYS A 60 2.25 -4.49 6.61
N GLY A 61 1.23 -3.97 5.95
CA GLY A 61 0.95 -2.54 5.85
C GLY A 61 2.15 -1.74 5.33
N ASP A 62 2.53 -0.69 6.07
CA ASP A 62 3.59 0.23 5.66
C ASP A 62 4.99 -0.39 5.71
N ALA A 63 5.23 -1.35 6.60
CA ALA A 63 6.50 -2.07 6.66
C ALA A 63 6.72 -2.91 5.39
N TYR A 64 5.66 -3.61 4.94
CA TYR A 64 5.67 -4.32 3.66
C TYR A 64 5.91 -3.36 2.50
N ARG A 65 5.13 -2.26 2.41
CA ARG A 65 5.27 -1.26 1.33
C ARG A 65 6.68 -0.68 1.28
N SER A 66 7.25 -0.34 2.44
CA SER A 66 8.59 0.24 2.54
C SER A 66 9.67 -0.71 2.04
N GLU A 67 9.60 -2.00 2.40
CA GLU A 67 10.57 -3.00 1.92
C GLU A 67 10.46 -3.23 0.41
N ILE A 68 9.25 -3.27 -0.13
CA ILE A 68 9.05 -3.32 -1.58
C ILE A 68 9.65 -2.08 -2.24
N THR A 69 9.34 -0.87 -1.76
CA THR A 69 9.85 0.38 -2.36
C THR A 69 11.37 0.50 -2.28
N LYS A 70 11.99 0.11 -1.15
CA LYS A 70 13.46 0.08 -1.02
C LYS A 70 14.11 -0.80 -2.06
N ALA A 71 13.52 -1.95 -2.37
CA ALA A 71 14.07 -2.86 -3.37
C ALA A 71 14.07 -2.28 -4.80
N PHE A 72 13.16 -1.35 -5.11
CA PHE A 72 13.09 -0.67 -6.41
C PHE A 72 13.80 0.70 -6.43
N LYS A 73 14.19 1.25 -5.27
CA LYS A 73 14.89 2.54 -5.15
C LYS A 73 16.38 2.50 -5.53
N LYS A 74 16.90 1.34 -5.95
CA LYS A 74 18.22 1.24 -6.58
C LYS A 74 18.09 1.57 -8.07
N GLY A 75 18.12 2.86 -8.38
CA GLY A 75 18.20 3.44 -9.72
C GLY A 75 18.75 4.84 -9.61
#